data_AF-A0A5S4UTB6-F1
#
_entry.id   AF-A0A5S4UTB6-F1
#
_cell.length_a   1.000
_cell.length_b   1.000
_cell.length_c   1.000
_cell.angle_alpha   90.00
_cell.angle_beta   90.00
_cell.angle_gamma   90.00
#
_symmetry.space_group_name_H-M   'P 1'
#
loop_
_entity.id
_entity.type
_entity.pdbx_description
1 polymer ?
#
loop_
_entity_poly.entity_id
_entity_poly.type
_entity_poly.pdbx_seq_one_letter_code
_entity_poly.pdbx_strand_id
1 'polypeptide(L)'
;MAIELELKLMIQPEHLESASGFLDEICALSTCDEMSRQPTLSLMNAYFDTSEATLMEAGMALRIRAVNDQFIQTVKTRGSNRIGMHARGEWEWIVPNDQLDLSLLTDVPLPDALCDTSWRDQLIEVYRTDFERQVWNIKTATIAMEVVCDQGRVTSPYGEDRICELELELKSGHEMGLYQFALQLADRVPVQVSVVSKAQKGVRLKYGHIEFPDKPNAPATDLALAGYWYEVWLVYWEAMHFMKDDVLIQPVRHSMVQLQAYLPSYLVQELTQLDETFTQCLTVEEHLILKKLSSNRQVGMTMLMIGQWLNEQVI
;
A
#
# COMPACT_ATOMS: atom_id res chain seq x y z
N MET A 1 19.76 7.67 -6.53
CA MET A 1 18.87 7.08 -5.50
C MET A 1 17.67 8.00 -5.38
N ALA A 2 16.51 7.56 -5.84
CA ALA A 2 15.27 8.26 -5.55
C ALA A 2 14.69 7.65 -4.27
N ILE A 3 14.34 8.48 -3.29
CA ILE A 3 13.47 8.06 -2.20
C ILE A 3 12.07 8.38 -2.70
N GLU A 4 11.32 7.35 -3.07
CA GLU A 4 9.91 7.50 -3.43
C GLU A 4 9.09 7.53 -2.13
N LEU A 5 8.22 8.53 -1.99
CA LEU A 5 7.28 8.63 -0.88
C LEU A 5 5.87 8.40 -1.43
N GLU A 6 5.26 7.27 -1.08
CA GLU A 6 3.94 6.83 -1.58
C GLU A 6 2.93 6.66 -0.43
N LEU A 7 1.69 7.12 -0.67
CA LEU A 7 0.51 6.78 0.14
C LEU A 7 -0.37 5.82 -0.67
N LYS A 8 -0.60 4.62 -0.14
CA LYS A 8 -1.42 3.59 -0.79
C LYS A 8 -2.80 3.50 -0.17
N LEU A 9 -3.81 3.43 -1.03
CA LEU A 9 -5.21 3.31 -0.66
C LEU A 9 -5.83 2.06 -1.31
N MET A 10 -6.41 1.18 -0.50
CA MET A 10 -7.31 0.14 -0.97
C MET A 10 -8.63 0.78 -1.43
N ILE A 11 -9.20 0.25 -2.51
CA ILE A 11 -10.51 0.66 -3.03
C ILE A 11 -11.28 -0.57 -3.51
N GLN A 12 -12.60 -0.57 -3.31
CA GLN A 12 -13.47 -1.62 -3.84
C GLN A 12 -13.78 -1.38 -5.33
N PRO A 13 -13.96 -2.44 -6.16
CA PRO A 13 -14.16 -2.31 -7.61
C PRO A 13 -15.29 -1.37 -7.98
N GLU A 14 -16.40 -1.44 -7.24
CA GLU A 14 -17.58 -0.63 -7.50
C GLU A 14 -17.31 0.88 -7.39
N HIS A 15 -16.23 1.28 -6.72
CA HIS A 15 -15.87 2.68 -6.51
C HIS A 15 -14.76 3.17 -7.46
N LEU A 16 -14.18 2.29 -8.28
CA LEU A 16 -13.09 2.63 -9.21
C LEU A 16 -13.48 3.68 -10.26
N GLU A 17 -14.70 3.57 -10.79
CA GLU A 17 -15.22 4.55 -11.74
C GLU A 17 -15.38 5.93 -11.08
N SER A 18 -15.84 5.97 -9.83
CA SER A 18 -15.95 7.22 -9.06
C SER A 18 -14.59 7.84 -8.75
N ALA A 19 -13.58 7.02 -8.42
CA ALA A 19 -12.20 7.48 -8.25
C ALA A 19 -11.64 8.06 -9.55
N SER A 20 -11.80 7.33 -10.66
CA SER A 20 -11.32 7.78 -11.97
C SER A 20 -12.00 9.08 -12.40
N GLY A 21 -13.33 9.18 -12.23
CA GLY A 21 -14.08 10.40 -12.52
C GLY A 21 -13.63 11.60 -11.69
N PHE A 22 -13.34 11.40 -10.40
CA PHE A 22 -12.76 12.46 -9.55
C PHE A 22 -11.40 12.96 -10.07
N LEU A 23 -10.50 12.03 -10.45
CA LEU A 23 -9.17 12.37 -10.97
C LEU A 23 -9.24 13.03 -12.36
N ASP A 24 -10.18 12.59 -13.20
CA ASP A 24 -10.45 13.19 -14.51
C ASP A 24 -11.01 14.61 -14.37
N GLU A 25 -11.94 14.86 -13.43
CA GLU A 25 -12.44 16.20 -13.09
C GLU A 25 -11.29 17.13 -12.69
N ILE A 26 -10.36 16.67 -11.84
CA ILE A 26 -9.20 17.45 -11.41
C ILE A 26 -8.31 17.81 -12.60
N CYS A 27 -8.01 16.85 -13.48
CA CYS A 27 -7.21 17.12 -14.67
C CYS A 27 -7.90 18.09 -15.64
N ALA A 28 -9.23 18.00 -15.78
CA ALA A 28 -10.01 18.88 -16.64
C ALA A 28 -10.08 20.34 -16.15
N LEU A 29 -9.87 20.58 -14.86
CA LEU A 29 -9.80 21.94 -14.28
C LEU A 29 -8.47 22.65 -14.58
N SER A 30 -7.45 21.92 -15.03
CA SER A 30 -6.15 22.51 -15.36
C SER A 30 -6.22 23.30 -16.66
N THR A 31 -5.71 24.53 -16.62
CA THR A 31 -5.49 25.36 -17.81
C THR A 31 -4.10 25.17 -18.42
N CYS A 32 -3.28 24.28 -17.84
CA CYS A 32 -1.90 24.01 -18.25
C CYS A 32 -1.66 22.49 -18.44
N ASP A 33 -0.77 22.13 -19.37
CA ASP A 33 -0.42 20.73 -19.72
C ASP A 33 0.28 19.95 -18.59
N GLU A 34 0.50 20.57 -17.42
CA GLU A 34 1.16 19.95 -16.27
C GLU A 34 0.31 18.90 -15.56
N MET A 35 -1.01 18.86 -15.82
CA MET A 35 -1.93 17.87 -15.28
C MET A 35 -2.55 17.07 -16.40
N SER A 36 -2.45 15.75 -16.34
CA SER A 36 -2.83 14.91 -17.46
C SER A 36 -3.13 13.48 -17.05
N ARG A 37 -4.14 12.91 -17.70
CA ARG A 37 -4.40 11.47 -17.73
C ARG A 37 -3.53 10.82 -18.80
N GLN A 38 -2.74 9.83 -18.43
CA GLN A 38 -1.86 9.11 -19.36
C GLN A 38 -2.58 7.90 -19.97
N PRO A 39 -2.02 7.24 -21.00
CA PRO A 39 -2.53 5.96 -21.48
C PRO A 39 -2.50 4.89 -20.39
N THR A 40 -3.49 3.99 -20.40
CA THR A 40 -3.49 2.79 -19.54
C THR A 40 -2.32 1.87 -19.92
N LEU A 41 -1.62 1.35 -18.92
CA LEU A 41 -0.50 0.41 -19.09
C LEU A 41 -0.93 -0.98 -18.64
N SER A 42 -0.59 -2.01 -19.43
CA SER A 42 -0.70 -3.40 -18.98
C SER A 42 0.66 -3.83 -18.42
N LEU A 43 0.69 -4.14 -17.12
CA LEU A 43 1.90 -4.48 -16.38
C LEU A 43 1.87 -5.94 -15.99
N MET A 44 2.79 -6.73 -16.54
CA MET A 44 2.99 -8.13 -16.17
C MET A 44 4.29 -8.24 -15.38
N ASN A 45 4.25 -8.75 -14.16
CA ASN A 45 5.42 -8.79 -13.30
C ASN A 45 5.63 -10.21 -12.77
N ALA A 46 6.82 -10.76 -12.91
CA ALA A 46 7.26 -11.99 -12.26
C ALA A 46 8.18 -11.64 -11.09
N TYR A 47 7.87 -12.17 -9.90
CA TYR A 47 8.68 -11.98 -8.70
C TYR A 47 9.49 -13.23 -8.41
N PHE A 48 10.72 -13.01 -7.95
CA PHE A 48 11.69 -14.06 -7.71
C PHE A 48 12.19 -14.04 -6.27
N ASP A 49 12.21 -15.21 -5.65
CA ASP A 49 12.75 -15.44 -4.32
C ASP A 49 13.17 -16.91 -4.23
N THR A 50 13.77 -17.30 -3.11
CA THR A 50 14.05 -18.70 -2.77
C THR A 50 12.78 -19.42 -2.29
N SER A 51 12.84 -20.74 -2.18
CA SER A 51 11.74 -21.52 -1.58
C SER A 51 11.46 -21.16 -0.12
N GLU A 52 12.40 -20.51 0.57
CA GLU A 52 12.27 -20.11 1.97
C GLU A 52 12.01 -18.60 2.12
N ALA A 53 11.73 -17.87 1.04
CA ALA A 53 11.50 -16.42 1.05
C ALA A 53 12.65 -15.57 1.64
N THR A 54 13.89 -16.02 1.47
CA THR A 54 15.11 -15.35 1.96
C THR A 54 15.21 -13.88 1.56
N LEU A 55 14.82 -13.50 0.34
CA LEU A 55 14.90 -12.11 -0.10
C LEU A 55 13.87 -11.26 0.64
N MET A 56 12.62 -11.75 0.70
CA MET A 56 11.54 -11.10 1.43
C MET A 56 11.87 -10.92 2.93
N GLU A 57 12.38 -11.96 3.59
CA GLU A 57 12.77 -11.90 5.01
C GLU A 57 13.88 -10.87 5.26
N ALA A 58 14.79 -10.70 4.29
CA ALA A 58 15.80 -9.66 4.31
C ALA A 58 15.27 -8.27 3.89
N GLY A 59 13.97 -8.13 3.61
CA GLY A 59 13.34 -6.89 3.18
C GLY A 59 13.68 -6.50 1.74
N MET A 60 13.95 -7.45 0.86
CA MET A 60 14.24 -7.20 -0.56
C MET A 60 13.19 -7.89 -1.45
N ALA A 61 12.75 -7.19 -2.50
CA ALA A 61 11.92 -7.77 -3.55
C ALA A 61 12.63 -7.63 -4.91
N LEU A 62 12.74 -8.73 -5.64
CA LEU A 62 13.32 -8.80 -6.97
C LEU A 62 12.24 -9.19 -7.97
N ARG A 63 12.11 -8.43 -9.06
CA ARG A 63 11.14 -8.72 -10.12
C ARG A 63 11.68 -8.45 -11.51
N ILE A 64 11.07 -9.11 -12.49
CA ILE A 64 11.06 -8.70 -13.88
C ILE A 64 9.65 -8.19 -14.23
N ARG A 65 9.57 -7.03 -14.86
CA ARG A 65 8.33 -6.45 -15.39
C ARG A 65 8.40 -6.43 -16.91
N ALA A 66 7.36 -6.92 -17.57
CA ALA A 66 7.10 -6.69 -18.99
C ALA A 66 6.06 -5.57 -19.14
N VAL A 67 6.41 -4.56 -19.95
CA VAL A 67 5.53 -3.42 -20.29
C VAL A 67 5.96 -2.84 -21.64
N ASN A 68 5.01 -2.56 -22.53
CA ASN A 68 5.26 -1.92 -23.84
C ASN A 68 6.44 -2.55 -24.63
N ASP A 69 6.46 -3.89 -24.73
CA ASP A 69 7.53 -4.67 -25.38
C ASP A 69 8.93 -4.49 -24.77
N GLN A 70 9.03 -3.99 -23.54
CA GLN A 70 10.26 -3.86 -22.77
C GLN A 70 10.22 -4.74 -21.52
N PHE A 71 11.40 -5.19 -21.11
CA PHE A 71 11.62 -5.87 -19.84
C PHE A 71 12.44 -5.00 -18.91
N ILE A 72 11.97 -4.84 -17.67
CA ILE A 72 12.60 -4.04 -16.63
C ILE A 72 12.84 -4.94 -15.43
N GLN A 73 14.10 -5.11 -15.05
CA GLN A 73 14.46 -5.70 -13.77
C GLN A 73 14.39 -4.63 -12.70
N THR A 74 13.69 -4.91 -11.59
CA THR A 74 13.62 -4.00 -10.45
C THR A 74 14.08 -4.72 -9.18
N VAL A 75 14.92 -4.05 -8.40
CA VAL A 75 15.11 -4.38 -6.99
C VAL A 75 14.54 -3.28 -6.12
N LYS A 76 13.72 -3.68 -5.14
CA LYS A 76 13.23 -2.83 -4.05
C LYS A 76 13.81 -3.34 -2.75
N THR A 77 14.31 -2.45 -1.90
CA THR A 77 14.75 -2.78 -0.54
C THR A 77 13.90 -2.02 0.47
N ARG A 78 13.63 -2.62 1.63
CA ARG A 78 12.92 -1.98 2.74
C ARG A 78 13.73 -0.76 3.17
N GLY A 79 13.18 0.44 2.98
CA GLY A 79 13.75 1.68 3.49
C GLY A 79 13.16 2.03 4.86
N SER A 80 13.30 3.29 5.25
CA SER A 80 12.62 3.80 6.44
C SER A 80 11.11 3.86 6.19
N ASN A 81 10.31 3.04 6.88
CA ASN A 81 8.87 3.28 6.92
C ASN A 81 8.61 4.58 7.68
N ARG A 82 7.82 5.45 7.08
CA ARG A 82 7.05 6.47 7.81
C ARG A 82 5.70 5.84 8.16
N ILE A 83 5.04 6.34 9.20
CA ILE A 83 3.86 5.69 9.76
C ILE A 83 2.76 5.64 8.68
N GLY A 84 2.47 4.45 8.14
CA GLY A 84 1.52 4.30 7.03
C GLY A 84 1.97 4.81 5.64
N MET A 85 3.25 5.16 5.45
CA MET A 85 3.82 5.54 4.15
C MET A 85 5.05 4.68 3.83
N HIS A 86 5.23 4.35 2.56
CA HIS A 86 6.41 3.61 2.13
C HIS A 86 7.49 4.56 1.64
N ALA A 87 8.70 4.40 2.15
CA ALA A 87 9.91 4.92 1.53
C ALA A 87 10.93 3.78 1.39
N ARG A 88 11.44 3.59 0.18
CA ARG A 88 12.30 2.46 -0.17
C ARG A 88 13.39 2.84 -1.15
N GLY A 89 14.49 2.10 -1.11
CA GLY A 89 15.47 2.13 -2.20
C GLY A 89 14.94 1.32 -3.38
N GLU A 90 14.99 1.91 -4.57
CA GLU A 90 14.56 1.29 -5.82
C GLU A 90 15.63 1.45 -6.90
N TRP A 91 15.93 0.34 -7.59
CA TRP A 91 16.85 0.29 -8.72
C TRP A 91 16.17 -0.44 -9.87
N GLU A 92 16.20 0.18 -11.04
CA GLU A 92 15.59 -0.36 -12.26
C GLU A 92 16.60 -0.41 -13.40
N TRP A 93 16.58 -1.50 -14.15
CA TRP A 93 17.40 -1.71 -15.34
C TRP A 93 16.56 -2.28 -16.47
N ILE A 94 16.73 -1.73 -17.67
CA ILE A 94 16.18 -2.32 -18.88
C ILE A 94 17.02 -3.56 -19.21
N VAL A 95 16.38 -4.71 -19.36
CA VAL A 95 17.00 -6.00 -19.70
C VAL A 95 16.46 -6.50 -21.05
N PRO A 96 17.22 -7.31 -21.80
CA PRO A 96 16.85 -7.69 -23.16
C PRO A 96 15.72 -8.74 -23.24
N ASN A 97 15.39 -9.41 -22.15
CA ASN A 97 14.40 -10.50 -22.09
C ASN A 97 13.83 -10.63 -20.66
N ASP A 98 13.01 -11.66 -20.45
CA ASP A 98 12.33 -11.92 -19.18
C ASP A 98 13.19 -12.65 -18.11
N GLN A 99 14.49 -12.76 -18.32
CA GLN A 99 15.42 -13.43 -17.41
C GLN A 99 16.12 -12.42 -16.50
N LEU A 100 16.38 -12.83 -15.26
CA LEU A 100 17.15 -12.05 -14.30
C LEU A 100 18.62 -11.93 -14.74
N ASP A 101 19.15 -10.71 -14.67
CA ASP A 101 20.58 -10.43 -14.73
C ASP A 101 21.08 -10.05 -13.33
N LEU A 102 21.56 -11.05 -12.60
CA LEU A 102 22.03 -10.87 -11.22
C LEU A 102 23.36 -10.11 -11.13
N SER A 103 24.06 -9.90 -12.26
CA SER A 103 25.29 -9.09 -12.26
C SER A 103 24.99 -7.60 -12.00
N LEU A 104 23.78 -7.15 -12.31
CA LEU A 104 23.29 -5.79 -12.07
C LEU A 104 23.10 -5.47 -10.57
N LEU A 105 23.07 -6.50 -9.71
CA LEU A 105 22.88 -6.33 -8.27
C LEU A 105 24.13 -5.86 -7.53
N THR A 106 25.27 -5.74 -8.22
CA THR A 106 26.56 -5.37 -7.62
C THR A 106 26.54 -3.97 -7.00
N ASP A 107 25.74 -3.06 -7.56
CA ASP A 107 25.61 -1.67 -7.09
C ASP A 107 24.45 -1.48 -6.09
N VAL A 108 23.72 -2.56 -5.76
CA VAL A 108 22.64 -2.53 -4.78
C VAL A 108 23.23 -2.73 -3.37
N PRO A 109 22.96 -1.84 -2.42
CA PRO A 109 23.31 -2.05 -1.02
C PRO A 109 22.43 -3.18 -0.47
N LEU A 110 22.95 -4.41 -0.54
CA LEU A 110 22.25 -5.58 -0.03
C LEU A 110 22.21 -5.56 1.51
N PRO A 111 21.09 -5.98 2.13
CA PRO A 111 21.04 -6.31 3.55
C PRO A 111 22.14 -7.31 3.95
N ASP A 112 22.64 -7.23 5.18
CA ASP A 112 23.71 -8.10 5.70
C ASP A 112 23.41 -9.60 5.49
N ALA A 113 22.15 -10.00 5.64
CA ALA A 113 21.69 -11.37 5.44
C ALA A 113 21.84 -11.90 4.00
N LEU A 114 22.00 -11.01 3.00
CA LEU A 114 22.11 -11.35 1.59
C LEU A 114 23.54 -11.21 1.04
N CYS A 115 24.50 -10.80 1.88
CA CYS A 115 25.88 -10.55 1.46
C CYS A 115 26.65 -11.81 1.01
N ASP A 116 26.28 -13.00 1.47
CA ASP A 116 26.96 -14.25 1.08
C ASP A 116 26.62 -14.70 -0.36
N THR A 117 25.61 -14.09 -0.98
CA THR A 117 25.14 -14.33 -2.35
C THR A 117 24.72 -15.76 -2.69
N SER A 118 24.68 -16.67 -1.71
CA SER A 118 24.37 -18.10 -1.91
C SER A 118 22.92 -18.36 -2.35
N TRP A 119 22.05 -17.40 -2.09
CA TRP A 119 20.64 -17.38 -2.50
C TRP A 119 20.44 -17.23 -4.01
N ARG A 120 21.43 -16.69 -4.74
CA ARG A 120 21.32 -16.36 -6.18
C ARG A 120 20.97 -17.59 -7.05
N ASP A 121 21.58 -18.72 -6.74
CA ASP A 121 21.36 -19.98 -7.48
C ASP A 121 20.07 -20.72 -7.07
N GLN A 122 19.36 -20.21 -6.06
CA GLN A 122 18.14 -20.80 -5.50
C GLN A 122 16.88 -20.04 -5.90
N LEU A 123 17.02 -18.97 -6.68
CA LEU A 123 15.89 -18.15 -7.11
C LEU A 123 14.95 -18.92 -8.02
N ILE A 124 13.67 -18.84 -7.70
CA ILE A 124 12.57 -19.35 -8.51
C ILE A 124 11.53 -18.25 -8.69
N GLU A 125 10.72 -18.34 -9.73
CA GLU A 125 9.51 -17.52 -9.83
C GLU A 125 8.54 -17.96 -8.73
N VAL A 126 8.19 -17.06 -7.82
CA VAL A 126 7.36 -17.37 -6.64
C VAL A 126 5.90 -16.95 -6.83
N TYR A 127 5.66 -15.84 -7.52
CA TYR A 127 4.33 -15.33 -7.86
C TYR A 127 4.42 -14.30 -8.98
N ARG A 128 3.28 -13.99 -9.59
CA ARG A 128 3.12 -12.92 -10.58
C ARG A 128 2.15 -11.86 -10.09
N THR A 129 2.32 -10.64 -10.60
CA THR A 129 1.33 -9.56 -10.45
C THR A 129 0.99 -9.00 -11.83
N ASP A 130 -0.22 -9.29 -12.31
CA ASP A 130 -0.70 -8.88 -13.62
C ASP A 130 -1.87 -7.91 -13.43
N PHE A 131 -1.70 -6.67 -13.88
CA PHE A 131 -2.69 -5.60 -13.68
C PHE A 131 -2.63 -4.51 -14.74
N GLU A 132 -3.75 -3.81 -14.89
CA GLU A 132 -3.83 -2.57 -15.64
C GLU A 132 -3.56 -1.39 -14.69
N ARG A 133 -2.72 -0.46 -15.14
CA ARG A 133 -2.39 0.78 -14.44
C ARG A 133 -2.89 1.97 -15.23
N GLN A 134 -3.80 2.73 -14.65
CA GLN A 134 -4.16 4.06 -15.14
C GLN A 134 -3.38 5.12 -14.36
N VAL A 135 -2.79 6.09 -15.05
CA VAL A 135 -1.93 7.13 -14.43
C VAL A 135 -2.53 8.51 -14.64
N TRP A 136 -2.45 9.35 -13.61
CA TRP A 136 -2.73 10.78 -13.63
C TRP A 136 -1.56 11.56 -13.03
N ASN A 137 -1.04 12.52 -13.78
CA ASN A 137 -0.13 13.52 -13.25
C ASN A 137 -0.96 14.67 -12.68
N ILE A 138 -0.78 14.99 -11.40
CA ILE A 138 -1.54 16.02 -10.70
C ILE A 138 -0.59 17.03 -10.07
N LYS A 139 -0.90 18.31 -10.26
CA LYS A 139 -0.17 19.42 -9.67
C LYS A 139 -1.15 20.32 -8.93
N THR A 140 -0.87 20.56 -7.66
CA THR A 140 -1.59 21.55 -6.85
C THR A 140 -0.71 22.78 -6.65
N ALA A 141 -1.18 23.77 -5.89
CA ALA A 141 -0.37 24.92 -5.54
C ALA A 141 0.90 24.57 -4.74
N THR A 142 0.91 23.42 -4.03
CA THR A 142 1.95 23.07 -3.06
C THR A 142 2.72 21.79 -3.38
N ILE A 143 2.15 20.90 -4.19
CA ILE A 143 2.78 19.61 -4.53
C ILE A 143 2.57 19.23 -6.00
N ALA A 144 3.47 18.39 -6.51
CA ALA A 144 3.23 17.58 -7.69
C ALA A 144 3.27 16.10 -7.29
N MET A 145 2.34 15.32 -7.82
CA MET A 145 2.22 13.90 -7.53
C MET A 145 1.78 13.12 -8.76
N GLU A 146 2.14 11.85 -8.77
CA GLU A 146 1.58 10.86 -9.68
C GLU A 146 0.54 10.06 -8.90
N VAL A 147 -0.68 10.00 -9.43
CA VAL A 147 -1.73 9.12 -8.88
C VAL A 147 -1.93 7.99 -9.87
N VAL A 148 -1.87 6.76 -9.37
CA VAL A 148 -2.11 5.57 -10.19
C VAL A 148 -3.28 4.79 -9.64
N CYS A 149 -4.02 4.16 -10.53
CA CYS A 149 -5.06 3.19 -10.21
C CYS A 149 -4.67 1.85 -10.81
N ASP A 150 -4.49 0.85 -9.95
CA ASP A 150 -4.11 -0.50 -10.33
C ASP A 150 -5.28 -1.46 -10.15
N GLN A 151 -5.63 -2.17 -11.22
CA GLN A 151 -6.66 -3.21 -11.21
C GLN A 151 -6.15 -4.49 -11.84
N GLY A 152 -6.14 -5.58 -11.07
CA GLY A 152 -5.68 -6.87 -11.56
C GLY A 152 -5.59 -7.92 -10.45
N ARG A 153 -4.57 -8.77 -10.52
CA ARG A 153 -4.40 -9.90 -9.61
C ARG A 153 -2.94 -10.19 -9.31
N VAL A 154 -2.73 -10.75 -8.12
CA VAL A 154 -1.54 -11.50 -7.75
C VAL A 154 -1.87 -12.98 -7.92
N THR A 155 -1.02 -13.74 -8.60
CA THR A 155 -1.22 -15.18 -8.82
C THR A 155 0.02 -15.96 -8.41
N SER A 156 -0.20 -17.13 -7.82
CA SER A 156 0.85 -18.07 -7.46
C SER A 156 0.36 -19.51 -7.62
N PRO A 157 1.23 -20.53 -7.53
CA PRO A 157 0.79 -21.93 -7.49
C PRO A 157 -0.17 -22.27 -6.33
N TYR A 158 -0.26 -21.40 -5.31
CA TYR A 158 -1.04 -21.62 -4.09
C TYR A 158 -2.39 -20.88 -4.08
N GLY A 159 -2.64 -20.01 -5.06
CA GLY A 159 -3.89 -19.26 -5.14
C GLY A 159 -3.72 -17.90 -5.82
N GLU A 160 -4.76 -17.08 -5.68
CA GLU A 160 -4.77 -15.71 -6.19
C GLU A 160 -5.31 -14.71 -5.17
N ASP A 161 -4.89 -13.47 -5.33
CA ASP A 161 -5.33 -12.32 -4.56
C ASP A 161 -5.56 -11.15 -5.51
N ARG A 162 -6.41 -10.21 -5.12
CA ARG A 162 -6.82 -9.12 -5.98
C ARG A 162 -5.96 -7.88 -5.78
N ILE A 163 -5.67 -7.20 -6.89
CA ILE A 163 -5.12 -5.85 -6.92
C ILE A 163 -6.27 -4.89 -7.28
N CYS A 164 -6.53 -3.94 -6.38
CA CYS A 164 -7.51 -2.88 -6.57
C CYS A 164 -7.16 -1.74 -5.61
N GLU A 165 -6.28 -0.86 -6.07
CA GLU A 165 -5.63 0.13 -5.22
C GLU A 165 -5.34 1.43 -5.98
N LEU A 166 -5.29 2.52 -5.22
CA LEU A 166 -4.76 3.80 -5.65
C LEU A 166 -3.42 4.01 -4.95
N GLU A 167 -2.39 4.42 -5.69
CA GLU A 167 -1.12 4.87 -5.09
C GLU A 167 -0.92 6.34 -5.45
N LEU A 168 -0.62 7.17 -4.44
CA LEU A 168 -0.32 8.58 -4.60
C LEU A 168 1.17 8.77 -4.27
N GLU A 169 1.96 9.02 -5.30
CA GLU A 169 3.41 9.18 -5.19
C GLU A 169 3.80 10.66 -5.27
N LEU A 170 4.51 11.16 -4.27
CA LEU A 170 4.99 12.53 -4.26
C LEU A 170 6.15 12.69 -5.24
N LYS A 171 5.99 13.55 -6.26
CA LYS A 171 7.08 13.92 -7.17
C LYS A 171 7.85 15.16 -6.67
N SER A 172 7.15 16.14 -6.08
CA SER A 172 7.78 17.30 -5.45
C SER A 172 6.83 18.02 -4.48
N GLY A 173 7.39 18.80 -3.56
CA GLY A 173 6.64 19.58 -2.57
C GLY A 173 6.62 18.91 -1.18
N HIS A 174 5.71 19.34 -0.32
CA HIS A 174 5.61 18.84 1.05
C HIS A 174 4.67 17.62 1.13
N GLU A 175 5.11 16.53 1.77
CA GLU A 175 4.38 15.26 1.87
C GLU A 175 2.96 15.36 2.41
N MET A 176 2.71 16.30 3.33
CA MET A 176 1.37 16.61 3.85
C MET A 176 0.34 16.94 2.76
N GLY A 177 0.79 17.40 1.59
CA GLY A 177 -0.08 17.58 0.43
C GLY A 177 -0.70 16.27 -0.06
N LEU A 178 -0.03 15.13 0.11
CA LEU A 178 -0.60 13.81 -0.23
C LEU A 178 -1.81 13.50 0.65
N TYR A 179 -1.69 13.71 1.97
CA TYR A 179 -2.81 13.49 2.89
C TYR A 179 -3.96 14.45 2.63
N GLN A 180 -3.68 15.74 2.37
CA GLN A 180 -4.71 16.72 2.02
C GLN A 180 -5.48 16.31 0.77
N PHE A 181 -4.78 15.83 -0.27
CA PHE A 181 -5.41 15.35 -1.49
C PHE A 181 -6.20 14.05 -1.26
N ALA A 182 -5.61 13.10 -0.54
CA ALA A 182 -6.27 11.83 -0.21
C ALA A 182 -7.55 12.04 0.62
N LEU A 183 -7.58 13.03 1.52
CA LEU A 183 -8.77 13.41 2.27
C LEU A 183 -9.87 14.00 1.36
N GLN A 184 -9.51 14.82 0.37
CA GLN A 184 -10.47 15.33 -0.63
C GLN A 184 -11.05 14.19 -1.47
N LEU A 185 -10.21 13.22 -1.86
CA LEU A 185 -10.65 12.01 -2.55
C LEU A 185 -11.60 11.18 -1.65
N ALA A 186 -11.21 10.94 -0.40
CA ALA A 186 -11.97 10.12 0.55
C ALA A 186 -13.33 10.72 0.92
N ASP A 187 -13.48 12.05 0.86
CA ASP A 187 -14.77 12.72 1.02
C ASP A 187 -15.77 12.37 -0.09
N ARG A 188 -15.30 11.97 -1.29
CA ARG A 188 -16.17 11.59 -2.42
C ARG A 188 -16.22 10.09 -2.66
N VAL A 189 -15.11 9.38 -2.41
CA VAL A 189 -14.93 7.98 -2.79
C VAL A 189 -14.51 7.14 -1.57
N PRO A 190 -15.18 6.00 -1.28
CA PRO A 190 -14.75 5.09 -0.22
C PRO A 190 -13.40 4.44 -0.54
N VAL A 191 -12.36 4.91 0.14
CA VAL A 191 -10.98 4.41 0.06
C VAL A 191 -10.49 4.11 1.47
N GLN A 192 -9.52 3.23 1.65
CA GLN A 192 -8.93 2.91 2.96
C GLN A 192 -7.41 2.85 2.87
N VAL A 193 -6.69 3.36 3.86
CA VAL A 193 -5.21 3.31 3.84
C VAL A 193 -4.76 1.85 3.88
N SER A 194 -3.78 1.48 3.06
CA SER A 194 -3.14 0.16 3.09
C SER A 194 -1.62 0.30 3.19
N VAL A 195 -1.02 -0.57 4.00
CA VAL A 195 0.43 -0.73 4.14
C VAL A 195 0.92 -2.06 3.56
N VAL A 196 0.03 -2.88 3.00
CA VAL A 196 0.43 -4.16 2.42
C VAL A 196 0.84 -3.93 0.97
N SER A 197 2.05 -4.36 0.63
CA SER A 197 2.58 -4.28 -0.73
C SER A 197 2.06 -5.43 -1.60
N LYS A 198 2.09 -5.24 -2.92
CA LYS A 198 1.83 -6.32 -3.89
C LYS A 198 2.76 -7.53 -3.67
N ALA A 199 3.98 -7.29 -3.20
CA ALA A 199 4.92 -8.37 -2.84
C ALA A 199 4.45 -9.17 -1.62
N GLN A 200 4.03 -8.48 -0.55
CA GLN A 200 3.42 -9.12 0.63
C GLN A 200 2.15 -9.91 0.27
N LYS A 201 1.32 -9.39 -0.65
CA LYS A 201 0.17 -10.13 -1.21
C LYS A 201 0.59 -11.43 -1.90
N GLY A 202 1.71 -11.43 -2.63
CA GLY A 202 2.25 -12.65 -3.25
C GLY A 202 2.75 -13.66 -2.23
N VAL A 203 3.49 -13.20 -1.23
CA VAL A 203 4.05 -14.03 -0.16
C VAL A 203 2.95 -14.68 0.69
N ARG A 204 1.89 -13.93 1.04
CA ARG A 204 0.78 -14.48 1.84
C ARG A 204 0.01 -15.60 1.14
N LEU A 205 0.02 -15.65 -0.20
CA LEU A 205 -0.64 -16.74 -0.93
C LEU A 205 0.01 -18.09 -0.68
N LYS A 206 1.33 -18.12 -0.49
CA LYS A 206 2.07 -19.36 -0.20
C LYS A 206 1.96 -19.78 1.26
N TYR A 207 2.20 -18.84 2.17
CA TYR A 207 2.35 -19.17 3.59
C TYR A 207 1.05 -19.01 4.41
N GLY A 208 0.04 -18.34 3.86
CA GLY A 208 -1.18 -17.99 4.61
C GLY A 208 -0.93 -17.01 5.76
N HIS A 209 0.24 -16.36 5.80
CA HIS A 209 0.64 -15.45 6.87
C HIS A 209 0.34 -14.00 6.53
N ILE A 210 -0.18 -13.29 7.52
CA ILE A 210 -0.33 -11.83 7.50
C ILE A 210 0.91 -11.27 8.20
N GLU A 211 1.65 -10.41 7.53
CA GLU A 211 2.81 -9.73 8.11
C GLU A 211 2.35 -8.49 8.89
N PHE A 212 2.75 -8.41 10.15
CA PHE A 212 2.44 -7.30 11.04
C PHE A 212 3.66 -6.41 11.25
N PRO A 213 3.47 -5.12 11.59
CA PRO A 213 4.59 -4.27 11.98
C PRO A 213 5.31 -4.83 13.21
N ASP A 214 6.62 -4.63 13.27
CA ASP A 214 7.44 -5.00 14.42
C ASP A 214 6.95 -4.24 15.66
N LYS A 215 6.67 -4.97 16.75
CA LYS A 215 6.25 -4.34 18.00
C LYS A 215 7.43 -3.53 18.58
N PRO A 216 7.23 -2.25 18.94
CA PRO A 216 8.28 -1.44 19.54
C PRO A 216 8.85 -2.08 20.82
N ASN A 217 10.19 -2.14 20.91
CA ASN A 217 10.90 -2.65 22.09
C ASN A 217 10.84 -1.64 23.25
N ALA A 218 10.82 -2.13 24.49
CA ALA A 218 10.81 -1.27 25.67
C ALA A 218 12.19 -0.64 25.94
N PRO A 219 12.27 0.65 26.36
CA PRO A 219 11.16 1.61 26.50
C PRO A 219 10.78 2.25 25.15
N ALA A 220 9.54 2.06 24.70
CA ALA A 220 9.01 2.66 23.48
C ALA A 220 8.35 4.02 23.79
N THR A 221 8.39 4.96 22.84
CA THR A 221 7.67 6.23 22.95
C THR A 221 6.18 6.03 22.67
N ASP A 222 5.34 6.92 23.20
CA ASP A 222 3.90 6.95 22.90
C ASP A 222 3.64 7.03 21.39
N LEU A 223 4.44 7.82 20.66
CA LEU A 223 4.34 7.92 19.20
C LEU A 223 4.67 6.60 18.49
N ALA A 224 5.69 5.86 18.95
CA ALA A 224 6.03 4.55 18.37
C ALA A 224 4.92 3.52 18.62
N LEU A 225 4.31 3.53 19.81
CA LEU A 225 3.17 2.68 20.14
C LEU A 225 1.92 3.07 19.34
N ALA A 226 1.68 4.37 19.13
CA ALA A 226 0.61 4.85 18.28
C ALA A 226 0.78 4.40 16.83
N GLY A 227 1.99 4.57 16.26
CA GLY A 227 2.31 4.08 14.91
C GLY A 227 2.10 2.58 14.77
N TYR A 228 2.56 1.79 15.75
CA TYR A 228 2.35 0.34 15.78
C TYR A 228 0.87 -0.04 15.75
N TRP A 229 0.05 0.51 16.66
CA TRP A 229 -1.38 0.16 16.71
C TRP A 229 -2.15 0.65 15.49
N TYR A 230 -1.75 1.79 14.92
CA TYR A 230 -2.28 2.27 13.64
C TYR A 230 -1.99 1.29 12.50
N GLU A 231 -0.75 0.85 12.34
CA GLU A 231 -0.40 -0.10 11.27
C GLU A 231 -1.02 -1.49 11.50
N VAL A 232 -1.10 -1.96 12.75
CA VAL A 232 -1.83 -3.20 13.09
C VAL A 232 -3.31 -3.11 12.67
N TRP A 233 -3.95 -1.95 12.88
CA TRP A 233 -5.31 -1.72 12.40
C TRP A 233 -5.42 -1.85 10.88
N LEU A 234 -4.54 -1.18 10.13
CA LEU A 234 -4.53 -1.24 8.67
C LEU A 234 -4.30 -2.67 8.15
N VAL A 235 -3.39 -3.42 8.76
CA VAL A 235 -3.07 -4.81 8.40
C VAL A 235 -4.26 -5.73 8.65
N TYR A 236 -4.90 -5.65 9.83
CA TYR A 236 -6.09 -6.44 10.11
C TYR A 236 -7.26 -6.08 9.20
N TRP A 237 -7.43 -4.80 8.86
CA TRP A 237 -8.44 -4.35 7.92
C TRP A 237 -8.25 -5.01 6.55
N GLU A 238 -7.03 -5.01 6.02
CA GLU A 238 -6.77 -5.67 4.75
C GLU A 238 -6.96 -7.19 4.82
N ALA A 239 -6.46 -7.82 5.89
CA ALA A 239 -6.61 -9.26 6.11
C ALA A 239 -8.08 -9.69 6.13
N MET A 240 -8.94 -8.91 6.81
CA MET A 240 -10.38 -9.11 6.86
C MET A 240 -11.01 -9.17 5.46
N HIS A 241 -10.61 -8.25 4.58
CA HIS A 241 -11.09 -8.22 3.20
C HIS A 241 -10.52 -9.33 2.31
N PHE A 242 -9.24 -9.67 2.49
CA PHE A 242 -8.59 -10.76 1.76
C PHE A 242 -9.19 -12.12 2.09
N MET A 243 -9.27 -12.44 3.39
CA MET A 243 -9.78 -13.71 3.89
C MET A 243 -11.30 -13.81 3.79
N LYS A 244 -11.99 -12.68 3.59
CA LYS A 244 -13.45 -12.56 3.62
C LYS A 244 -14.03 -13.09 4.92
N ASP A 245 -13.35 -12.78 6.02
CA ASP A 245 -13.65 -13.28 7.36
C ASP A 245 -13.95 -12.09 8.28
N ASP A 246 -15.22 -11.89 8.60
CA ASP A 246 -15.70 -10.80 9.43
C ASP A 246 -15.30 -10.97 10.91
N VAL A 247 -14.85 -12.15 11.36
CA VAL A 247 -14.31 -12.35 12.71
C VAL A 247 -13.11 -11.43 12.96
N LEU A 248 -12.36 -11.08 11.91
CA LEU A 248 -11.25 -10.14 11.96
C LEU A 248 -11.68 -8.69 12.30
N ILE A 249 -12.98 -8.39 12.36
CA ILE A 249 -13.45 -7.11 12.91
C ILE A 249 -13.07 -6.93 14.38
N GLN A 250 -12.95 -8.01 15.15
CA GLN A 250 -12.58 -7.94 16.57
C GLN A 250 -11.15 -7.42 16.76
N PRO A 251 -10.11 -7.99 16.12
CA PRO A 251 -8.77 -7.42 16.20
C PRO A 251 -8.66 -6.01 15.57
N VAL A 252 -9.43 -5.70 14.51
CA VAL A 252 -9.56 -4.32 13.99
C VAL A 252 -10.01 -3.37 15.10
N ARG A 253 -11.13 -3.65 15.76
CA ARG A 253 -11.66 -2.80 16.85
C ARG A 253 -10.69 -2.74 18.04
N HIS A 254 -10.05 -3.85 18.38
CA HIS A 254 -9.06 -3.89 19.44
C HIS A 254 -7.89 -2.92 19.17
N SER A 255 -7.32 -2.97 17.96
CA SER A 255 -6.24 -2.05 17.58
C SER A 255 -6.67 -0.57 17.61
N MET A 256 -7.89 -0.25 17.17
CA MET A 256 -8.46 1.11 17.32
C MET A 256 -8.55 1.54 18.78
N VAL A 257 -9.01 0.67 19.69
CA VAL A 257 -9.12 0.97 21.12
C VAL A 257 -7.73 1.18 21.75
N GLN A 258 -6.75 0.35 21.41
CA GLN A 258 -5.38 0.53 21.90
C GLN A 258 -4.77 1.85 21.42
N LEU A 259 -5.06 2.23 20.17
CA LEU A 259 -4.59 3.47 19.56
C LEU A 259 -5.12 4.73 20.28
N GLN A 260 -6.36 4.72 20.78
CA GLN A 260 -6.97 5.86 21.46
C GLN A 260 -6.13 6.39 22.64
N ALA A 261 -5.36 5.53 23.31
CA ALA A 261 -4.52 5.93 24.44
C ALA A 261 -3.42 6.95 24.08
N TYR A 262 -3.07 7.04 22.79
CA TYR A 262 -1.94 7.84 22.30
C TYR A 262 -2.38 8.99 21.38
N LEU A 263 -3.69 9.14 21.14
CA LEU A 263 -4.22 10.14 20.22
C LEU A 263 -4.77 11.37 20.95
N PRO A 264 -4.76 12.55 20.29
CA PRO A 264 -5.44 13.73 20.80
C PRO A 264 -6.97 13.51 20.84
N SER A 265 -7.65 14.25 21.72
CA SER A 265 -9.08 14.01 22.03
C SER A 265 -10.00 14.06 20.81
N TYR A 266 -9.70 14.88 19.80
CA TYR A 266 -10.53 14.97 18.60
C TYR A 266 -10.44 13.70 17.74
N LEU A 267 -9.25 13.09 17.61
CA LEU A 267 -9.11 11.81 16.89
C LEU A 267 -9.67 10.63 17.68
N VAL A 268 -9.63 10.69 19.02
CA VAL A 268 -10.32 9.72 19.87
C VAL A 268 -11.83 9.76 19.66
N GLN A 269 -12.41 10.96 19.50
CA GLN A 269 -13.84 11.12 19.18
C GLN A 269 -14.18 10.50 17.81
N GLU A 270 -13.36 10.75 16.78
CA GLU A 270 -13.53 10.12 15.45
C GLU A 270 -13.49 8.59 15.53
N LEU A 271 -12.52 8.00 16.25
CA LEU A 271 -12.45 6.54 16.44
C LEU A 271 -13.65 5.99 17.21
N THR A 272 -14.14 6.72 18.21
CA THR A 272 -15.30 6.31 19.00
C THR A 272 -16.55 6.27 18.12
N GLN A 273 -16.77 7.32 17.31
CA GLN A 273 -17.88 7.36 16.36
C GLN A 273 -17.77 6.27 15.27
N LEU A 274 -16.54 5.97 14.83
CA LEU A 274 -16.29 4.89 13.90
C LEU A 274 -16.63 3.52 14.50
N ASP A 275 -16.26 3.28 15.76
CA ASP A 275 -16.56 2.04 16.49
C ASP A 275 -18.07 1.83 16.72
N GLU A 276 -18.81 2.90 16.99
CA GLU A 276 -20.28 2.89 17.04
C GLU A 276 -20.87 2.49 15.68
N THR A 277 -20.30 3.03 14.60
CA THR A 277 -20.72 2.69 13.23
C THR A 277 -20.43 1.22 12.90
N PHE A 278 -19.30 0.67 13.35
CA PHE A 278 -18.99 -0.75 13.20
C PHE A 278 -20.00 -1.60 13.94
N THR A 279 -20.35 -1.22 15.18
CA THR A 279 -21.37 -1.91 15.97
C THR A 279 -22.72 -1.97 15.23
N GLN A 280 -23.13 -0.88 14.57
CA GLN A 280 -24.34 -0.83 13.74
C GLN A 280 -24.22 -1.63 12.41
N CYS A 281 -23.01 -1.87 11.93
CA CYS A 281 -22.78 -2.71 10.75
C CYS A 281 -22.85 -4.20 11.11
N LEU A 282 -22.47 -4.59 12.32
CA LEU A 282 -22.52 -5.98 12.77
C LEU A 282 -23.95 -6.50 13.01
N THR A 283 -24.97 -5.65 12.94
CA THR A 283 -26.38 -6.05 13.04
C THR A 283 -27.03 -6.39 11.70
N VAL A 284 -26.31 -6.26 10.57
CA VAL A 284 -26.81 -6.68 9.24
C VAL A 284 -26.46 -8.13 8.94
N GLU A 285 -26.98 -8.65 7.83
CA GLU A 285 -26.63 -9.99 7.33
C GLU A 285 -25.12 -10.11 7.08
N GLU A 286 -24.53 -11.23 7.53
CA GLU A 286 -23.07 -11.47 7.59
C GLU A 286 -22.37 -11.16 6.26
N HIS A 287 -22.94 -11.61 5.14
CA HIS A 287 -22.37 -11.41 3.81
C HIS A 287 -22.36 -9.95 3.33
N LEU A 288 -23.09 -9.04 3.99
CA LEU A 288 -23.14 -7.61 3.68
C LEU A 288 -22.20 -6.78 4.56
N ILE A 289 -21.68 -7.35 5.65
CA ILE A 289 -20.88 -6.62 6.65
C ILE A 289 -19.66 -5.98 5.98
N LEU A 290 -18.83 -6.78 5.31
CA LEU A 290 -17.59 -6.29 4.67
C LEU A 290 -17.88 -5.21 3.64
N LYS A 291 -18.90 -5.40 2.81
CA LYS A 291 -19.28 -4.43 1.78
C LYS A 291 -19.75 -3.11 2.39
N LYS A 292 -20.56 -3.16 3.45
CA LYS A 292 -21.06 -1.97 4.15
C LYS A 292 -19.91 -1.21 4.82
N LEU A 293 -18.98 -1.92 5.45
CA LEU A 293 -17.79 -1.37 6.07
C LEU A 293 -16.88 -0.69 5.04
N SER A 294 -16.51 -1.37 3.95
CA SER A 294 -15.63 -0.80 2.92
C SER A 294 -16.27 0.31 2.09
N SER A 295 -17.60 0.40 2.07
CA SER A 295 -18.32 1.50 1.41
C SER A 295 -18.49 2.72 2.32
N ASN A 296 -18.14 2.61 3.60
CA ASN A 296 -18.20 3.73 4.52
C ASN A 296 -16.96 4.62 4.39
N ARG A 297 -17.15 5.82 3.82
CA ARG A 297 -16.08 6.82 3.63
C ARG A 297 -15.41 7.22 4.95
N GLN A 298 -16.14 7.21 6.06
CA GLN A 298 -15.60 7.59 7.37
C GLN A 298 -14.42 6.71 7.80
N VAL A 299 -14.40 5.44 7.41
CA VAL A 299 -13.26 4.55 7.68
C VAL A 299 -11.99 5.13 7.08
N GLY A 300 -12.03 5.42 5.78
CA GLY A 300 -10.92 6.00 5.03
C GLY A 300 -10.49 7.34 5.56
N MET A 301 -11.45 8.23 5.78
CA MET A 301 -11.20 9.57 6.31
C MET A 301 -10.52 9.49 7.70
N THR A 302 -10.99 8.63 8.60
CA THR A 302 -10.40 8.45 9.93
C THR A 302 -8.98 7.88 9.83
N MET A 303 -8.75 6.87 8.98
CA MET A 303 -7.42 6.32 8.73
C MET A 303 -6.46 7.40 8.21
N LEU A 304 -6.91 8.25 7.28
CA LEU A 304 -6.12 9.33 6.72
C LEU A 304 -5.83 10.44 7.73
N MET A 305 -6.83 10.88 8.52
CA MET A 305 -6.65 11.91 9.55
C MET A 305 -5.65 11.48 10.62
N ILE A 306 -5.71 10.21 11.06
CA ILE A 306 -4.78 9.67 12.04
C ILE A 306 -3.39 9.50 11.43
N GLY A 307 -3.29 8.93 10.22
CA GLY A 307 -2.01 8.81 9.51
C GLY A 307 -1.35 10.17 9.28
N GLN A 308 -2.14 11.18 8.92
CA GLN A 308 -1.71 12.56 8.78
C GLN A 308 -1.11 13.08 10.10
N TRP A 309 -1.86 13.00 11.19
CA TRP A 309 -1.43 13.49 12.50
C TRP A 309 -0.17 12.77 12.99
N LEU A 310 -0.08 11.45 12.83
CA LEU A 310 1.07 10.64 13.23
C LEU A 310 2.33 11.07 12.48
N ASN A 311 2.24 11.33 11.17
CA ASN A 311 3.38 11.80 10.38
C ASN A 311 3.78 13.23 10.73
N GLU A 312 2.84 14.11 11.10
CA GLU A 312 3.16 15.46 11.60
C GLU A 312 3.99 15.44 12.89
N GLN A 313 3.90 14.38 13.71
CA GLN A 313 4.69 14.27 14.95
C GLN A 313 6.13 13.80 14.73
N VAL A 314 6.46 13.29 13.53
CA VAL A 314 7.80 12.76 13.19
C VAL A 314 8.72 13.87 12.63
N ILE A 315 8.14 15.01 12.24
CA ILE A 315 8.82 16.16 11.60
C ILE A 315 9.47 17.08 12.63
#